data_AF-A0A946MXD4-F1
#
_entry.id   AF-A0A946MXD4-F1
#
_cell.length_a   1.000
_cell.length_b   1.000
_cell.length_c   1.000
_cell.angle_alpha   90.00
_cell.angle_beta   90.00
_cell.angle_gamma   90.00
#
_symmetry.space_group_name_H-M   'P 1'
#
loop_
_entity.id
_entity.type
_entity.pdbx_description
1 polymer ?
#
loop_
_entity_poly.entity_id
_entity_poly.type
_entity_poly.pdbx_seq_one_letter_code
_entity_poly.pdbx_strand_id
1 'polypeptide(L)'
;SSSGTMGFKGSRKSTPYAAQMAAEDVGRKAQEHGVKTLEVEVQGPGSGRESALRALAAAGFNITSIRDVTPMAHNGCRPPKRRRV
;
A
#
# COMPACT_ATOMS: atom_id res chain seq x y z
N SER A 1 8.63 -0.56 5.02
CA SER A 1 9.32 0.31 4.03
C SER A 1 8.32 1.23 3.35
N SER A 2 8.76 2.36 2.78
CA SER A 2 7.88 3.33 2.11
C SER A 2 8.44 3.77 0.76
N SER A 3 7.59 4.23 -0.17
CA SER A 3 8.05 4.77 -1.45
C SER A 3 9.00 5.97 -1.29
N GLY A 4 8.89 6.73 -0.19
CA GLY A 4 9.84 7.79 0.13
C GLY A 4 11.22 7.26 0.55
N THR A 5 11.26 6.16 1.30
CA THR A 5 12.51 5.48 1.70
C THR A 5 13.25 4.91 0.49
N MET A 6 12.51 4.47 -0.55
CA MET A 6 13.07 3.99 -1.82
C MET A 6 13.58 5.12 -2.74
N GLY A 7 13.60 6.38 -2.27
CA GLY A 7 14.14 7.52 -3.01
C GLY A 7 13.16 8.21 -3.97
N PHE A 8 11.91 7.74 -4.07
CA PHE A 8 10.90 8.44 -4.88
C PHE A 8 10.50 9.77 -4.20
N LYS A 9 10.45 10.86 -4.97
CA LYS A 9 10.12 12.22 -4.50
C LYS A 9 8.95 12.82 -5.30
N GLY A 10 8.19 13.70 -4.65
CA GLY A 10 7.06 14.41 -5.27
C GLY A 10 6.00 13.47 -5.85
N SER A 11 5.48 13.82 -7.02
CA SER A 11 4.47 13.04 -7.77
C SER A 11 4.92 11.62 -8.16
N ARG A 12 6.23 11.35 -8.16
CA ARG A 12 6.74 9.99 -8.46
C ARG A 12 6.39 8.99 -7.36
N LYS A 13 6.10 9.46 -6.14
CA LYS A 13 5.66 8.61 -5.01
C LYS A 13 4.28 7.98 -5.23
N SER A 14 3.39 8.63 -5.99
CA SER A 14 2.01 8.16 -6.21
C SER A 14 1.87 7.20 -7.40
N THR A 15 2.97 6.65 -7.89
CA THR A 15 2.98 5.71 -9.02
C THR A 15 2.83 4.27 -8.53
N PRO A 16 2.17 3.38 -9.31
CA PRO A 16 2.05 1.97 -8.97
C PRO A 16 3.43 1.28 -8.88
N TYR A 17 4.38 1.70 -9.71
CA TYR A 17 5.76 1.20 -9.68
C TYR A 17 6.46 1.50 -8.35
N ALA A 18 6.30 2.71 -7.83
CA ALA A 18 6.86 3.06 -6.53
C ALA A 18 6.22 2.27 -5.37
N ALA A 19 4.97 1.84 -5.51
CA ALA A 19 4.30 0.97 -4.55
C ALA A 19 4.83 -0.47 -4.62
N GLN A 20 5.03 -1.00 -5.83
CA GLN A 20 5.65 -2.31 -6.04
C GLN A 20 7.04 -2.39 -5.40
N MET A 21 7.93 -1.45 -5.72
CA MET A 21 9.29 -1.43 -5.18
C MET A 21 9.31 -1.36 -3.64
N ALA A 22 8.38 -0.59 -3.07
CA ALA A 22 8.25 -0.50 -1.61
C ALA A 22 7.74 -1.82 -1.00
N ALA A 23 6.80 -2.51 -1.66
CA ALA A 23 6.27 -3.79 -1.22
C ALA A 23 7.30 -4.93 -1.34
N GLU A 24 8.11 -4.94 -2.40
CA GLU A 24 9.22 -5.89 -2.55
C GLU A 24 10.27 -5.74 -1.45
N ASP A 25 10.62 -4.50 -1.09
CA ASP A 25 11.56 -4.24 0.01
C ASP A 25 11.00 -4.67 1.38
N VAL A 26 9.69 -4.45 1.62
CA VAL A 26 9.01 -5.02 2.80
C VAL A 26 9.08 -6.55 2.77
N GLY A 27 8.81 -7.14 1.62
CA GLY A 27 8.85 -8.59 1.44
C GLY A 27 10.23 -9.17 1.77
N ARG A 28 11.30 -8.56 1.27
CA ARG A 28 12.67 -9.02 1.58
C ARG A 28 12.96 -8.95 3.08
N LYS A 29 12.63 -7.84 3.74
CA LYS A 29 12.81 -7.68 5.19
C LYS A 29 11.97 -8.66 5.98
N ALA A 30 10.74 -8.92 5.56
CA ALA A 30 9.86 -9.89 6.22
C ALA A 30 10.35 -11.34 6.04
N GLN A 31 10.98 -11.66 4.90
CA GLN A 31 11.61 -12.98 4.68
C GLN A 31 12.81 -13.20 5.60
N GLU A 32 13.64 -12.17 5.84
CA GLU A 32 14.75 -12.24 6.81
C GLU A 32 14.25 -12.57 8.23
N HIS A 33 13.04 -12.13 8.56
CA HIS A 33 12.38 -12.42 9.83
C HIS A 33 11.54 -13.72 9.81
N GLY A 34 11.57 -14.50 8.73
CA GLY A 34 10.91 -15.81 8.64
C GLY A 34 9.39 -15.76 8.48
N VAL A 35 8.81 -14.62 8.08
CA VAL A 35 7.38 -14.48 7.85
C VAL A 35 6.95 -15.27 6.60
N LYS A 36 5.85 -16.04 6.69
CA LYS A 36 5.34 -16.87 5.58
C LYS A 36 3.90 -16.57 5.20
N THR A 37 3.07 -16.19 6.17
CA THR A 37 1.65 -15.87 6.00
C THR A 37 1.38 -14.41 6.35
N LEU A 38 0.58 -13.73 5.54
CA LEU A 38 0.23 -12.32 5.72
C LEU A 38 -1.29 -12.14 5.73
N GLU A 39 -1.77 -11.34 6.68
CA GLU A 39 -3.08 -10.70 6.64
C GLU A 39 -2.88 -9.26 6.16
N VAL A 40 -3.54 -8.89 5.05
CA VAL A 40 -3.31 -7.59 4.41
C VAL A 40 -4.48 -6.66 4.69
N GLU A 41 -4.16 -5.52 5.30
CA GLU A 41 -5.10 -4.42 5.50
C GLU A 41 -4.77 -3.30 4.52
N VAL A 42 -5.76 -2.94 3.69
CA VAL A 42 -5.62 -1.83 2.75
C VAL A 42 -6.42 -0.65 3.25
N GLN A 43 -5.76 0.51 3.33
CA GLN A 43 -6.39 1.76 3.68
C GLN A 43 -6.45 2.71 2.49
N GLY A 44 -7.66 3.16 2.17
CA GLY A 44 -7.91 4.27 1.26
C GLY A 44 -7.89 3.91 -0.23
N PRO A 45 -8.48 4.79 -1.06
CA PRO A 45 -8.39 4.68 -2.51
C PRO A 45 -7.03 5.18 -3.00
N GLY A 46 -6.32 4.36 -3.78
CA GLY A 46 -5.02 4.74 -4.34
C GLY A 46 -4.55 3.82 -5.45
N SER A 47 -3.79 4.37 -6.40
CA SER A 47 -3.23 3.67 -7.56
C SER A 47 -2.28 2.53 -7.20
N GLY A 48 -1.67 2.57 -6.01
CA GLY A 48 -0.71 1.57 -5.54
C GLY A 48 -1.31 0.34 -4.88
N ARG A 49 -2.63 0.30 -4.66
CA ARG A 49 -3.32 -0.75 -3.88
C ARG A 49 -3.08 -2.15 -4.43
N GLU A 50 -3.47 -2.39 -5.68
CA GLU A 50 -3.31 -3.70 -6.30
C GLU A 50 -1.86 -4.04 -6.60
N SER A 51 -1.06 -3.04 -7.01
CA SER A 51 0.35 -3.25 -7.33
C SER A 51 1.14 -3.75 -6.12
N ALA A 52 0.86 -3.21 -4.92
CA ALA A 52 1.48 -3.68 -3.69
C ALA A 52 1.05 -5.10 -3.33
N LEU A 53 -0.25 -5.43 -3.45
CA LEU A 53 -0.77 -6.77 -3.19
C LEU A 53 -0.15 -7.82 -4.11
N ARG A 54 -0.07 -7.53 -5.41
CA ARG A 54 0.55 -8.42 -6.40
C ARG A 54 2.04 -8.60 -6.14
N ALA A 55 2.75 -7.55 -5.74
CA ALA A 55 4.16 -7.62 -5.40
C ALA A 55 4.42 -8.53 -4.17
N LEU A 56 3.58 -8.43 -3.14
CA LEU A 56 3.65 -9.30 -1.97
C LEU A 56 3.34 -10.76 -2.32
N ALA A 57 2.35 -11.00 -3.17
CA ALA A 57 2.06 -12.35 -3.67
C ALA A 57 3.23 -12.91 -4.50
N ALA A 58 3.82 -12.09 -5.39
CA ALA A 58 4.98 -12.48 -6.21
C ALA A 58 6.24 -12.72 -5.37
N ALA A 59 6.38 -12.05 -4.23
CA ALA A 59 7.45 -12.30 -3.27
C ALA A 59 7.29 -13.63 -2.50
N GLY A 60 6.24 -14.42 -2.77
CA GLY A 60 6.06 -15.77 -2.23
C GLY A 60 5.39 -15.83 -0.86
N PHE A 61 4.68 -14.77 -0.45
CA PHE A 61 3.88 -14.78 0.76
C PHE A 61 2.49 -15.37 0.52
N ASN A 62 2.02 -16.18 1.46
CA ASN A 62 0.65 -16.67 1.46
C ASN A 62 -0.28 -15.63 2.10
N ILE A 63 -1.12 -15.01 1.28
CA ILE A 63 -2.11 -14.02 1.73
C ILE A 63 -3.36 -14.77 2.19
N THR A 64 -3.67 -14.69 3.49
CA THR A 64 -4.81 -15.40 4.09
C THR A 64 -6.11 -14.59 4.02
N SER A 65 -6.00 -13.26 4.12
CA SER A 65 -7.14 -12.36 4.15
C SER A 65 -6.74 -10.99 3.61
N ILE A 66 -7.68 -10.35 2.92
CA ILE A 66 -7.57 -8.97 2.44
C ILE A 66 -8.72 -8.19 3.05
N ARG A 67 -8.42 -7.25 3.95
CA ARG A 67 -9.39 -6.37 4.59
C ARG A 67 -9.25 -4.95 4.06
N ASP A 68 -10.36 -4.36 3.64
CA ASP A 68 -10.40 -2.92 3.35
C ASP A 68 -10.77 -2.16 4.63
N VAL A 69 -9.83 -1.38 5.15
CA VAL A 69 -10.00 -0.57 6.37
C VAL A 69 -10.11 0.92 6.03
N THR A 70 -10.61 1.24 4.83
CA THR A 70 -10.87 2.64 4.45
C THR A 70 -11.85 3.29 5.42
N PRO A 71 -11.47 4.39 6.09
CA PRO A 71 -12.33 5.03 7.09
C PRO A 71 -13.57 5.64 6.44
N MET A 72 -14.74 5.16 6.84
CA MET A 72 -16.03 5.77 6.48
C MET A 72 -16.48 6.73 7.58
N ALA A 73 -16.61 8.01 7.24
CA ALA A 73 -17.07 9.02 8.19
C ALA A 73 -18.60 9.07 8.25
N HIS A 74 -19.17 8.79 9.42
CA HIS A 74 -20.61 8.94 9.68
C HIS A 74 -20.98 10.42 9.92
N ASN A 75 -21.04 11.21 8.85
CA ASN A 75 -21.35 12.66 8.91
C ASN A 75 -20.44 13.45 9.88
N GLY A 76 -19.15 13.13 9.91
CA GLY A 76 -18.14 13.81 10.73
C GLY A 76 -17.70 15.17 10.16
N CYS A 77 -16.40 15.45 10.14
CA CYS A 77 -15.86 16.69 9.60
C CYS A 77 -16.26 16.90 8.13
N ARG A 78 -16.71 18.12 7.79
CA ARG A 78 -17.09 18.49 6.42
C ARG A 78 -15.89 18.31 5.48
N PRO A 79 -16.01 17.53 4.38
CA PRO A 79 -14.96 17.41 3.39
C PRO A 79 -14.60 18.74 2.73
N PRO A 80 -13.36 18.92 2.26
CA PRO A 80 -12.95 20.13 1.55
C PRO A 80 -13.87 20.41 0.35
N LYS A 81 -14.12 21.70 0.08
CA LYS A 81 -14.90 22.12 -1.09
C LYS A 81 -14.26 21.54 -2.37
N ARG A 82 -15.09 21.08 -3.30
CA ARG A 82 -14.66 20.57 -4.62
C ARG A 82 -13.68 21.54 -5.28
N ARG A 83 -12.49 21.05 -5.66
CA ARG A 83 -11.48 21.85 -6.36
C ARG A 83 -12.02 22.30 -7.74
N ARG A 84 -11.62 23.50 -8.17
CA ARG A 84 -12.02 24.17 -9.43
C ARG A 84 -10.83 24.34 -10.39
N VAL A 85 -9.90 23.39 -10.37
CA VAL A 85 -8.75 23.39 -11.28
C VAL A 85 -9.12 22.66 -12.56
#